data_AF-A0A7S9GH42-F1
#
_entry.id   AF-A0A7S9GH42-F1
#
_cell.length_a   1.000
_cell.length_b   1.000
_cell.length_c   1.000
_cell.angle_alpha   90.00
_cell.angle_beta   90.00
_cell.angle_gamma   90.00
#
_symmetry.space_group_name_H-M   'P 1'
#
loop_
_entity.id
_entity.type
_entity.pdbx_description
1 polymer ?
#
loop_
_entity_poly.entity_id
_entity_poly.type
_entity_poly.pdbx_seq_one_letter_code
_entity_poly.pdbx_strand_id
1 'polypeptide(L)' 'MGILLLEALGALALLVFIVWWTMFSGRKGGERPDADRDADQDPKA' A
#
# COMPACT_ATOMS: atom_id res chain seq x y z
N MET A 1 2.06 -5.55 -38.22
CA MET A 1 1.64 -4.30 -37.51
C MET A 1 0.67 -4.51 -36.33
N GLY A 2 0.17 -5.72 -36.04
CA GLY A 2 -0.68 -5.96 -34.86
C GLY A 2 0.08 -6.18 -33.54
N ILE A 3 1.31 -6.72 -33.61
CA ILE A 3 2.16 -7.01 -32.45
C ILE A 3 2.49 -5.72 -31.66
N LEU A 4 2.80 -4.62 -32.36
CA LEU A 4 3.08 -3.32 -31.74
C LEU A 4 1.89 -2.77 -30.92
N LEU A 5 0.67 -3.01 -31.40
CA LEU A 5 -0.54 -2.56 -30.71
C LEU A 5 -0.80 -3.40 -29.45
N LEU A 6 -0.54 -4.71 -29.51
CA LEU A 6 -0.60 -5.62 -28.36
C LEU A 6 0.46 -5.27 -27.31
N GLU A 7 1.69 -4.96 -27.70
CA GLU A 7 2.73 -4.50 -26.78
C GLU A 7 2.39 -3.16 -26.14
N ALA A 8 1.88 -2.19 -26.91
CA ALA A 8 1.49 -0.90 -26.38
C ALA A 8 0.34 -1.03 -25.35
N LEU A 9 -0.65 -1.89 -25.62
CA LEU A 9 -1.73 -2.19 -24.69
C LEU A 9 -1.21 -2.92 -23.43
N GLY A 10 -0.28 -3.87 -23.60
CA GLY A 10 0.38 -4.56 -22.50
C GLY A 10 1.20 -3.61 -21.62
N ALA A 11 2.01 -2.73 -22.23
CA ALA A 11 2.82 -1.74 -21.54
C ALA A 11 1.97 -0.71 -20.79
N LEU A 12 0.86 -0.24 -21.39
CA LEU A 12 -0.10 0.64 -20.72
C LEU A 12 -0.74 -0.05 -19.50
N ALA A 13 -1.15 -1.31 -19.63
CA ALA A 13 -1.71 -2.08 -18.52
C ALA A 13 -0.68 -2.30 -17.40
N LEU A 14 0.57 -2.65 -17.74
CA LEU A 14 1.68 -2.80 -16.80
C LEU A 14 2.01 -1.48 -16.10
N LEU A 15 2.03 -0.36 -16.82
CA LEU A 15 2.28 0.95 -16.23
C LEU A 15 1.20 1.32 -15.20
N VAL A 16 -0.08 1.15 -15.54
CA VAL A 16 -1.18 1.41 -14.60
C VAL A 16 -1.10 0.46 -13.41
N PHE A 17 -0.81 -0.82 -13.65
CA PHE A 17 -0.65 -1.82 -12.60
C PHE A 17 0.47 -1.44 -11.63
N ILE A 18 1.64 -1.04 -12.13
CA ILE A 18 2.78 -0.62 -11.30
C ILE A 18 2.46 0.66 -10.52
N VAL A 19 1.83 1.67 -11.14
CA VAL A 19 1.46 2.92 -10.45
C VAL A 19 0.42 2.67 -9.37
N TRP A 20 -0.61 1.88 -9.67
CA TRP A 20 -1.60 1.47 -8.68
C TRP A 20 -0.95 0.68 -7.55
N TRP A 21 -0.06 -0.24 -7.90
CA TRP A 21 0.71 -1.03 -6.94
C TRP A 21 1.63 -0.17 -6.07
N THR A 22 2.31 0.83 -6.61
CA THR A 22 3.22 1.70 -5.84
C THR A 22 2.45 2.59 -4.88
N MET A 23 1.28 3.12 -5.28
CA MET A 23 0.42 3.87 -4.37
C MET A 23 -0.23 2.98 -3.30
N PHE A 24 -0.57 1.74 -3.63
CA PHE A 24 -1.23 0.82 -2.70
C PHE A 24 -0.23 0.16 -1.73
N SER A 25 0.96 -0.21 -2.20
CA SER A 25 2.04 -0.81 -1.40
C SER A 25 2.73 0.21 -0.48
N GLY A 26 2.72 1.49 -0.85
CA GLY A 26 3.21 2.60 -0.03
C GLY A 26 2.38 2.90 1.22
N ARG A 27 1.18 2.32 1.37
CA ARG A 27 0.34 2.47 2.58
C ARG A 27 0.80 1.60 3.76
N LYS A 28 2.11 1.43 3.92
CA LYS A 28 2.71 0.78 5.08
C LYS A 28 2.73 1.78 6.27
N GLY A 29 1.54 2.05 6.79
CA GLY A 29 1.28 2.86 8.00
C GLY A 29 0.02 2.28 8.64
N GLY A 30 0.05 1.14 9.31
CA GLY A 30 1.22 0.59 9.99
C GLY A 30 1.40 1.14 11.40
N GLU A 31 0.49 1.96 11.90
CA GLU A 31 0.32 2.22 13.32
C GLU A 31 -1.19 2.10 13.61
N ARG A 32 -1.63 0.95 14.11
CA ARG A 32 -2.65 1.02 15.15
C ARG A 32 -1.99 1.89 16.22
N PRO A 33 -2.54 3.07 16.59
CA PRO A 33 -2.07 3.72 17.80
C PRO A 33 -2.06 2.63 18.86
N ASP A 34 -0.90 2.39 19.48
CA ASP A 34 -0.78 1.58 20.69
C ASP A 34 -1.67 2.23 21.78
N ALA A 35 -2.99 2.08 21.67
CA ALA A 35 -3.97 2.50 22.66
C ALA A 35 -4.09 1.45 23.78
N ASP A 36 -3.04 0.67 24.00
CA ASP A 36 -3.01 -0.49 24.90
C ASP A 36 -1.80 -0.46 25.87
N ARG A 37 -1.13 0.69 26.03
CA ARG A 37 0.03 0.82 26.94
C ARG A 37 -0.14 1.78 28.13
N ASP A 38 -1.32 2.39 28.30
CA ASP A 38 -1.58 3.31 29.42
C ASP A 38 -2.85 2.98 30.23
N ALA A 39 -3.35 1.74 30.16
CA ALA A 39 -4.38 1.24 31.09
C ALA A 39 -3.78 0.57 32.35
N ASP A 40 -2.44 0.50 32.45
CA ASP A 40 -1.71 0.08 33.66
C ASP A 40 -1.38 1.29 34.56
N GLN A 41 -2.25 2.31 34.61
CA GLN A 41 -2.29 3.22 35.75
C GLN A 41 -2.98 2.52 36.91
N ASP A 42 -2.28 1.55 37.50
CA ASP A 42 -2.47 1.17 38.90
C ASP A 42 -1.26 1.71 39.70
N PRO A 43 -1.30 2.97 40.17
CA PRO A 43 -0.54 3.32 41.34
C PRO A 43 -1.39 2.92 42.54
N LYS A 44 -1.26 1.66 42.95
CA LYS A 44 -1.59 1.23 44.30
C LYS A 44 -0.80 2.10 45.30
N ALA A 45 -1.45 3.08 45.94
CA ALA A 45 -0.94 3.80 47.13
C ALA A 45 -2.11 4.42 47.92
#